data_AF-A0A368F1I0-F1
#
_entry.id   AF-A0A368F1I0-F1
#
_cell.length_a   1.000
_cell.length_b   1.000
_cell.length_c   1.000
_cell.angle_alpha   90.00
_cell.angle_beta   90.00
_cell.angle_gamma   90.00
#
_symmetry.space_group_name_H-M   'P 1'
#
loop_
_entity.id
_entity.type
_entity.pdbx_description
1 polymer ?
#
loop_
_entity_poly.entity_id
_entity_poly.type
_entity_poly.pdbx_seq_one_letter_code
_entity_poly.pdbx_strand_id
1 'polypeptide(L)'
;MPEKKVLTADKDLFLRHATSLYEIWNAGSYGLGDVEGLMVMVGQDEGAVQYSKSKAFQIWMLNTELLDTLMLFTKKGIYVLASNRKADYFNSVKSDEFVGVVPPVTPIHRDKSDKDAANFAKLLGYIKDDAHNKVGYFAKDVFDSDFCNDWQKASSGVEKIDVSSAFVHVFAVKDDSEIEVCRSSATATVNAWSYARKKFIEAIDQEKKVKHSRLANE
;
A
#
# COMPACT_ATOMS: atom_id res chain seq x y z
N MET A 1 10.39 0.49 33.34
CA MET A 1 10.03 1.20 32.09
C MET A 1 9.32 0.18 31.22
N PRO A 2 8.08 0.41 30.76
CA PRO A 2 7.44 -0.54 29.86
C PRO A 2 8.28 -0.64 28.58
N GLU A 3 8.63 -1.86 28.17
CA GLU A 3 9.33 -2.10 26.91
C GLU A 3 8.56 -1.43 25.78
N LYS A 4 9.26 -0.57 25.03
CA LYS A 4 8.67 0.15 23.91
C LYS A 4 8.38 -0.89 22.83
N LYS A 5 7.13 -1.36 22.75
CA LYS A 5 6.69 -2.38 21.78
C LYS A 5 7.14 -1.95 20.38
N VAL A 6 8.09 -2.69 19.80
CA VAL A 6 8.57 -2.43 18.45
C VAL A 6 7.45 -2.79 17.49
N LEU A 7 7.01 -1.82 16.70
CA LEU A 7 6.04 -2.05 15.64
C LEU A 7 6.70 -2.93 14.57
N THR A 8 6.07 -4.05 14.27
CA THR A 8 6.53 -5.03 13.28
C THR A 8 5.37 -5.39 12.35
N ALA A 9 5.69 -5.81 11.12
CA ALA A 9 4.72 -6.31 10.18
C ALA A 9 4.04 -7.56 10.75
N ASP A 10 2.72 -7.62 10.63
CA ASP A 10 1.98 -8.84 10.92
C ASP A 10 2.35 -9.90 9.88
N LYS A 11 3.08 -10.91 10.34
CA LYS A 11 3.65 -11.94 9.46
C LYS A 11 2.56 -12.78 8.80
N ASP A 12 1.51 -13.11 9.54
CA ASP A 12 0.44 -13.98 9.03
C ASP A 12 -0.43 -13.23 8.03
N LEU A 13 -0.73 -11.96 8.28
CA LEU A 13 -1.39 -11.07 7.31
C LEU A 13 -0.56 -10.93 6.03
N PHE A 14 0.71 -10.56 6.17
CA PHE A 14 1.60 -10.34 5.03
C PHE A 14 1.73 -11.60 4.17
N LEU A 15 1.99 -12.76 4.80
CA LEU A 15 2.16 -14.01 4.06
C LEU A 15 0.87 -14.48 3.40
N ARG A 16 -0.29 -14.30 4.04
CA ARG A 16 -1.59 -14.65 3.44
C ARG A 16 -1.87 -13.84 2.19
N HIS A 17 -1.72 -12.53 2.26
CA HIS A 17 -1.99 -11.63 1.13
C HIS A 17 -0.91 -11.73 0.05
N ALA A 18 0.37 -11.89 0.43
CA ALA A 18 1.42 -12.21 -0.53
C ALA A 18 1.13 -13.53 -1.25
N THR A 19 0.73 -14.58 -0.53
CA THR A 19 0.37 -15.88 -1.13
C THR A 19 -0.74 -15.69 -2.16
N SER A 20 -1.84 -15.05 -1.78
CA SER A 20 -2.95 -14.77 -2.70
C SER A 20 -2.52 -13.98 -3.94
N LEU A 21 -1.70 -12.93 -3.75
CA LEU A 21 -1.16 -12.14 -4.85
C LEU A 21 -0.31 -12.99 -5.79
N TYR A 22 0.64 -13.78 -5.26
CA TYR A 22 1.53 -14.59 -6.07
C TYR A 22 0.80 -15.74 -6.77
N GLU A 23 -0.24 -16.33 -6.18
CA GLU A 23 -1.08 -17.34 -6.86
C GLU A 23 -1.82 -16.75 -8.05
N ILE A 24 -2.52 -15.62 -7.86
CA ILE A 24 -3.22 -14.92 -8.94
C ILE A 24 -2.23 -14.51 -10.04
N TRP A 25 -1.07 -13.98 -9.64
CA TRP A 25 -0.06 -13.50 -10.56
C TRP A 25 0.63 -14.64 -11.31
N ASN A 26 0.97 -15.75 -10.66
CA ASN A 26 1.57 -16.93 -11.31
C ASN A 26 0.59 -17.63 -12.26
N ALA A 27 -0.71 -17.54 -11.98
CA ALA A 27 -1.76 -17.99 -12.90
C ALA A 27 -1.99 -17.03 -14.08
N GLY A 28 -1.30 -15.89 -14.14
CA GLY A 28 -1.49 -14.87 -15.19
C GLY A 28 -2.88 -14.23 -15.19
N SER A 29 -3.60 -14.31 -14.07
CA SER A 29 -5.00 -13.90 -13.99
C SER A 29 -5.15 -12.37 -14.08
N TYR A 30 -6.27 -11.92 -14.64
CA TYR A 30 -6.64 -10.51 -14.76
C TYR A 30 -5.62 -9.62 -15.50
N GLY A 31 -4.77 -10.21 -16.35
CA GLY A 31 -3.73 -9.50 -17.10
C GLY A 31 -2.40 -9.36 -16.36
N LEU A 32 -2.24 -9.93 -15.16
CA LEU A 32 -0.96 -9.88 -14.44
C LEU A 32 0.15 -10.72 -15.10
N GLY A 33 -0.20 -11.61 -16.05
CA GLY A 33 0.79 -12.39 -16.81
C GLY A 33 1.69 -11.55 -17.72
N ASP A 34 1.32 -10.30 -18.01
CA ASP A 34 2.07 -9.42 -18.91
C ASP A 34 3.31 -8.78 -18.26
N VAL A 35 3.47 -8.93 -16.94
CA VAL A 35 4.55 -8.34 -16.14
C VAL A 35 5.20 -9.36 -15.21
N GLU A 36 6.51 -9.23 -15.02
CA GLU A 36 7.30 -10.07 -14.10
C GLU A 36 7.82 -9.33 -12.87
N GLY A 37 7.60 -8.01 -12.84
CA GLY A 37 7.80 -7.15 -11.66
C GLY A 37 6.56 -6.32 -11.36
N LEU A 38 6.30 -6.04 -10.09
CA LEU A 38 5.31 -5.07 -9.62
C LEU A 38 6.00 -4.04 -8.73
N MET A 39 5.77 -2.77 -9.00
CA MET A 39 6.35 -1.65 -8.26
C MET A 39 5.23 -0.84 -7.61
N VAL A 40 5.28 -0.75 -6.27
CA VAL A 40 4.34 0.04 -5.47
C VAL A 40 5.13 1.11 -4.71
N MET A 41 4.86 2.38 -5.05
CA MET A 41 5.45 3.54 -4.39
C MET A 41 4.34 4.29 -3.66
N VAL A 42 4.56 4.63 -2.39
CA VAL A 42 3.75 5.58 -1.64
C VAL A 42 4.66 6.68 -1.13
N GLY A 43 4.44 7.91 -1.58
CA GLY A 43 5.15 9.11 -1.13
C GLY A 43 4.33 9.93 -0.16
N GLN A 44 4.96 10.90 0.48
CA GLN A 44 4.23 12.01 1.10
C GLN A 44 3.52 12.83 0.01
N ASP A 45 2.29 13.26 0.28
CA ASP A 45 1.56 14.21 -0.55
C ASP A 45 0.48 14.88 0.33
N GLU A 46 0.62 16.20 0.54
CA GLU A 46 -0.32 17.01 1.34
C GLU A 46 -1.59 17.41 0.56
N GLY A 47 -1.58 17.28 -0.78
CA GLY A 47 -2.69 17.57 -1.68
C GLY A 47 -3.31 16.33 -2.36
N ALA A 48 -2.78 15.15 -2.08
CA ALA A 48 -3.19 13.88 -2.70
C ALA A 48 -4.68 13.59 -2.53
N VAL A 49 -5.23 12.92 -3.54
CA VAL A 49 -6.48 12.16 -3.40
C VAL A 49 -6.30 11.19 -2.23
N GLN A 50 -7.20 11.25 -1.23
CA GLN A 50 -7.11 10.41 -0.02
C GLN A 50 -7.04 8.91 -0.33
N TYR A 51 -7.59 8.50 -1.48
CA TYR A 51 -7.64 7.12 -1.92
C TYR A 51 -6.76 6.92 -3.17
N SER A 52 -5.72 6.11 -3.03
CA SER A 52 -4.87 5.67 -4.14
C SER A 52 -4.70 4.14 -4.08
N LYS A 53 -4.38 3.52 -5.21
CA LYS A 53 -4.19 2.06 -5.30
C LYS A 53 -2.92 1.60 -4.58
N SER A 54 -1.86 2.41 -4.58
CA SER A 54 -0.63 2.19 -3.83
C SER A 54 -0.89 2.20 -2.32
N LYS A 55 -1.68 3.17 -1.83
CA LYS A 55 -2.06 3.23 -0.40
C LYS A 55 -2.96 2.05 -0.03
N ALA A 56 -3.96 1.75 -0.87
CA ALA A 56 -4.82 0.58 -0.68
C ALA A 56 -4.02 -0.73 -0.66
N PHE A 57 -3.00 -0.86 -1.53
CA PHE A 57 -2.11 -2.01 -1.55
C PHE A 57 -1.32 -2.14 -0.25
N GLN A 58 -0.74 -1.04 0.28
CA GLN A 58 -0.06 -1.08 1.57
C GLN A 58 -1.01 -1.42 2.71
N ILE A 59 -2.21 -0.83 2.75
CA ILE A 59 -3.21 -1.15 3.78
C ILE A 59 -3.62 -2.62 3.70
N TRP A 60 -3.87 -3.14 2.50
CA TRP A 60 -4.20 -4.55 2.30
C TRP A 60 -3.04 -5.44 2.77
N MET A 61 -1.81 -5.19 2.33
CA MET A 61 -0.65 -6.04 2.69
C MET A 61 -0.20 -5.91 4.17
N LEU A 62 -0.38 -4.75 4.80
CA LEU A 62 0.33 -4.37 6.04
C LEU A 62 -0.57 -3.84 7.16
N ASN A 63 -1.86 -3.59 6.89
CA ASN A 63 -2.78 -2.85 7.78
C ASN A 63 -2.25 -1.46 8.19
N THR A 64 -1.35 -0.87 7.40
CA THR A 64 -0.79 0.46 7.68
C THR A 64 -0.28 1.15 6.42
N GLU A 65 -0.23 2.47 6.46
CA GLU A 65 0.35 3.30 5.39
C GLU A 65 1.78 3.72 5.78
N LEU A 66 2.72 3.46 4.89
CA LEU A 66 4.13 3.81 5.03
C LEU A 66 4.53 4.78 3.91
N LEU A 67 4.55 6.08 4.24
CA LEU A 67 5.00 7.13 3.32
C LEU A 67 6.47 6.94 2.92
N ASP A 68 6.90 7.52 1.80
CA ASP A 68 8.24 7.39 1.23
C ASP A 68 8.80 5.97 1.32
N THR A 69 8.01 5.01 0.83
CA THR A 69 8.35 3.58 0.83
C THR A 69 8.12 3.01 -0.57
N LEU A 70 9.13 2.32 -1.07
CA LEU A 70 9.13 1.63 -2.36
C LEU A 70 9.13 0.13 -2.12
N MET A 71 8.08 -0.56 -2.56
CA MET A 71 7.98 -2.00 -2.55
C MET A 71 8.11 -2.52 -3.99
N LEU A 72 9.12 -3.35 -4.24
CA LEU A 72 9.32 -4.03 -5.51
C LEU A 72 9.08 -5.53 -5.29
N PHE A 73 8.18 -6.10 -6.08
CA PHE A 73 7.89 -7.53 -6.11
C PHE A 73 8.37 -8.07 -7.45
N THR A 74 9.07 -9.20 -7.43
CA THR A 74 9.50 -9.96 -8.62
C THR A 74 9.22 -11.43 -8.37
N LYS A 75 9.34 -12.28 -9.39
CA LYS A 75 9.22 -13.73 -9.17
C LYS A 75 10.32 -14.32 -8.28
N LYS A 76 11.42 -13.60 -8.03
CA LYS A 76 12.58 -14.07 -7.24
C LYS A 76 12.73 -13.40 -5.88
N GLY A 77 12.06 -12.28 -5.63
CA GLY A 77 12.21 -11.52 -4.39
C GLY A 77 11.22 -10.38 -4.21
N ILE A 78 10.96 -10.07 -2.94
CA ILE A 78 10.26 -8.86 -2.49
C ILE A 78 11.30 -7.96 -1.83
N TYR A 79 11.42 -6.73 -2.33
CA TYR A 79 12.40 -5.75 -1.85
C TYR A 79 11.67 -4.52 -1.35
N VAL A 80 11.93 -4.10 -0.11
CA VAL A 80 11.23 -2.97 0.50
C VAL A 80 12.24 -1.90 0.92
N LEU A 81 12.35 -0.83 0.14
CA LEU A 81 13.19 0.32 0.44
C LEU A 81 12.41 1.36 1.24
N ALA A 82 12.84 1.60 2.47
CA ALA A 82 12.18 2.54 3.38
C ALA A 82 13.17 3.16 4.38
N SER A 83 12.75 4.20 5.12
CA SER A 83 13.58 4.75 6.20
C SER A 83 13.89 3.70 7.27
N ASN A 84 14.97 3.85 8.04
CA ASN A 84 15.47 2.79 8.93
C ASN A 84 14.38 2.13 9.80
N ARG A 85 13.58 2.94 10.49
CA ARG A 85 12.47 2.44 11.32
C ARG A 85 11.40 1.70 10.51
N LYS A 86 11.11 2.15 9.28
CA LYS A 86 10.14 1.51 8.38
C LYS A 86 10.72 0.26 7.73
N ALA A 87 12.01 0.19 7.44
CA ALA A 87 12.67 -1.03 6.99
C ALA A 87 12.67 -2.07 8.13
N ASP A 88 12.98 -1.66 9.36
CA ASP A 88 12.98 -2.54 10.53
C ASP A 88 11.59 -3.14 10.85
N TYR A 89 10.51 -2.45 10.48
CA TYR A 89 9.15 -2.96 10.58
C TYR A 89 8.98 -4.30 9.82
N PHE A 90 9.68 -4.48 8.69
CA PHE A 90 9.61 -5.70 7.89
C PHE A 90 10.55 -6.82 8.37
N ASN A 91 11.32 -6.63 9.45
CA ASN A 91 12.21 -7.68 9.97
C ASN A 91 11.45 -8.95 10.41
N SER A 92 10.18 -8.86 10.79
CA SER A 92 9.34 -10.02 11.14
C SER A 92 8.96 -10.89 9.94
N VAL A 93 8.97 -10.32 8.73
CA VAL A 93 8.64 -11.01 7.47
C VAL A 93 9.87 -11.26 6.60
N LYS A 94 11.05 -10.76 6.99
CA LYS A 94 12.32 -11.04 6.31
C LYS A 94 12.53 -12.55 6.17
N SER A 95 12.89 -12.97 4.98
CA SER A 95 13.21 -14.37 4.66
C SER A 95 14.26 -14.41 3.56
N ASP A 96 15.21 -15.33 3.66
CA ASP A 96 16.22 -15.60 2.62
C ASP A 96 15.78 -16.74 1.68
N GLU A 97 14.66 -17.41 2.01
CA GLU A 97 14.08 -18.52 1.24
C GLU A 97 12.61 -18.26 0.89
N PHE A 98 12.07 -19.04 -0.05
CA PHE A 98 10.65 -19.05 -0.36
C PHE A 98 9.83 -19.57 0.82
N VAL A 99 8.69 -18.95 1.06
CA VAL A 99 7.65 -19.45 1.97
C VAL A 99 6.42 -19.80 1.13
N GLY A 100 6.30 -21.07 0.77
CA GLY A 100 5.30 -21.50 -0.23
C GLY A 100 5.59 -20.87 -1.59
N VAL A 101 4.61 -20.15 -2.15
CA VAL A 101 4.77 -19.40 -3.42
C VAL A 101 5.35 -18.00 -3.25
N VAL A 102 5.54 -17.55 -2.01
CA VAL A 102 6.05 -16.20 -1.70
C VAL A 102 7.58 -16.22 -1.73
N PRO A 103 8.24 -15.37 -2.54
CA PRO A 103 9.70 -15.33 -2.62
C PRO A 103 10.34 -14.65 -1.41
N PRO A 104 11.67 -14.76 -1.26
CA PRO A 104 12.45 -14.09 -0.22
C PRO A 104 12.09 -12.62 -0.05
N VAL A 105 12.07 -12.13 1.20
CA VAL A 105 11.70 -10.76 1.55
C VAL A 105 12.92 -10.05 2.12
N THR A 106 13.33 -8.96 1.48
CA THR A 106 14.50 -8.17 1.85
C THR A 106 14.10 -6.72 2.16
N PRO A 107 14.06 -6.33 3.45
CA PRO A 107 14.04 -4.93 3.84
C PRO A 107 15.35 -4.24 3.46
N ILE A 108 15.28 -3.02 2.93
CA ILE A 108 16.42 -2.19 2.52
C ILE A 108 16.30 -0.85 3.22
N HIS A 109 17.33 -0.51 3.99
CA HIS A 109 17.44 0.76 4.70
C HIS A 109 17.86 1.86 3.72
N ARG A 110 17.09 2.95 3.71
CA ARG A 110 17.43 4.15 2.93
C ARG A 110 18.76 4.76 3.39
N ASP A 111 19.55 5.20 2.43
CA ASP A 111 20.77 5.96 2.66
C ASP A 111 20.55 7.42 2.22
N LYS A 112 20.48 8.31 3.20
CA LYS A 112 20.27 9.74 2.93
C LYS A 112 21.53 10.44 2.46
N SER A 113 22.71 9.84 2.65
CA SER A 113 23.99 10.47 2.33
C SER A 113 24.23 10.54 0.82
N ASP A 114 23.76 9.54 0.07
CA ASP A 114 23.84 9.48 -1.40
C ASP A 114 22.47 9.67 -2.08
N LYS A 115 21.45 10.07 -1.31
CA LYS A 115 20.05 10.14 -1.75
C LYS A 115 19.55 8.84 -2.38
N ASP A 116 19.89 7.72 -1.75
CA ASP A 116 19.49 6.37 -2.16
C ASP A 116 20.01 5.94 -3.54
N ALA A 117 21.02 6.61 -4.11
CA ALA A 117 21.53 6.31 -5.45
C ALA A 117 21.98 4.84 -5.59
N ALA A 118 22.73 4.32 -4.62
CA ALA A 118 23.16 2.91 -4.62
C ALA A 118 21.98 1.94 -4.46
N ASN A 119 21.01 2.29 -3.61
CA ASN A 119 19.79 1.50 -3.39
C ASN A 119 18.93 1.46 -4.67
N PHE A 120 18.78 2.59 -5.35
CA PHE A 120 18.05 2.67 -6.62
C PHE A 120 18.73 1.87 -7.71
N ALA A 121 20.07 1.96 -7.85
CA ALA A 121 20.81 1.15 -8.80
C ALA A 121 20.61 -0.35 -8.56
N LYS A 122 20.59 -0.77 -7.28
CA LYS A 122 20.32 -2.17 -6.90
C LYS A 122 18.90 -2.61 -7.28
N LEU A 123 17.87 -1.80 -6.98
CA LEU A 123 16.49 -2.10 -7.35
C LEU A 123 16.28 -2.14 -8.87
N LEU A 124 16.92 -1.23 -9.61
CA LEU A 124 16.92 -1.24 -11.08
C LEU A 124 17.62 -2.49 -11.63
N GLY A 125 18.65 -2.99 -10.95
CA GLY A 125 19.26 -4.29 -11.25
C GLY A 125 18.24 -5.43 -11.16
N TYR A 126 17.49 -5.53 -10.06
CA TYR A 126 16.42 -6.52 -9.93
C TYR A 126 15.33 -6.36 -11.00
N ILE A 127 14.91 -5.13 -11.30
CA ILE A 127 13.94 -4.87 -12.37
C ILE A 127 14.45 -5.35 -13.73
N LYS A 128 15.73 -5.11 -14.03
CA LYS A 128 16.34 -5.53 -15.29
C LYS A 128 16.47 -7.05 -15.37
N ASP A 129 17.00 -7.67 -14.33
CA ASP A 129 17.42 -9.07 -14.34
C ASP A 129 16.26 -10.03 -14.06
N ASP A 130 15.26 -9.61 -13.26
CA ASP A 130 14.16 -10.45 -12.81
C ASP A 130 12.79 -10.03 -13.37
N ALA A 131 12.70 -8.87 -14.01
CA ALA A 131 11.45 -8.36 -14.59
C ALA A 131 11.61 -7.83 -16.03
N HIS A 132 12.70 -8.19 -16.72
CA HIS A 132 12.96 -7.80 -18.11
C HIS A 132 12.84 -6.29 -18.36
N ASN A 133 13.26 -5.47 -17.38
CA ASN A 133 13.17 -4.02 -17.40
C ASN A 133 11.74 -3.46 -17.56
N LYS A 134 10.72 -4.25 -17.16
CA LYS A 134 9.30 -3.91 -17.28
C LYS A 134 8.55 -4.25 -15.99
N VAL A 135 7.82 -3.28 -15.45
CA VAL A 135 7.07 -3.46 -14.20
C VAL A 135 5.62 -3.03 -14.32
N GLY A 136 4.75 -3.74 -13.61
CA GLY A 136 3.40 -3.26 -13.32
C GLY A 136 3.43 -2.15 -12.27
N TYR A 137 2.61 -1.13 -12.45
CA TYR A 137 2.43 -0.02 -11.49
C TYR A 137 0.99 0.52 -11.52
N PHE A 138 0.67 1.46 -10.63
CA PHE A 138 -0.61 2.14 -10.61
C PHE A 138 -0.50 3.50 -11.30
N ALA A 139 -0.99 3.61 -12.54
CA ALA A 139 -0.69 4.77 -13.40
C ALA A 139 -1.26 6.12 -12.94
N LYS A 140 -2.33 6.10 -12.17
CA LYS A 140 -2.98 7.32 -11.65
C LYS A 140 -2.40 7.79 -10.31
N ASP A 141 -1.53 7.00 -9.71
CA ASP A 141 -0.98 7.28 -8.39
C ASP A 141 0.31 8.07 -8.56
N VAL A 142 0.23 9.37 -8.26
CA VAL A 142 1.36 10.31 -8.35
C VAL A 142 1.63 10.84 -6.95
N PHE A 143 2.92 10.92 -6.59
CA PHE A 143 3.41 11.48 -5.34
C PHE A 143 4.60 12.39 -5.67
N ASP A 144 4.69 13.52 -4.98
CA ASP A 144 5.62 14.60 -5.31
C ASP A 144 6.71 14.83 -4.25
N SER A 145 6.86 13.91 -3.29
CA SER A 145 7.97 13.95 -2.33
C SER A 145 9.33 13.83 -3.01
N ASP A 146 10.38 14.38 -2.40
CA ASP A 146 11.76 14.31 -2.91
C ASP A 146 12.19 12.87 -3.23
N PHE A 147 11.84 11.92 -2.36
CA PHE A 147 12.14 10.50 -2.55
C PHE A 147 11.46 9.92 -3.80
N CYS A 148 10.18 10.23 -4.00
CA CYS A 148 9.44 9.79 -5.16
C CYS A 148 9.98 10.41 -6.45
N ASN A 149 10.30 11.70 -6.44
CA ASN A 149 10.86 12.40 -7.60
C ASN A 149 12.24 11.84 -7.98
N ASP A 150 13.09 11.53 -7.01
CA ASP A 150 14.42 10.96 -7.27
C ASP A 150 14.32 9.53 -7.83
N TRP A 151 13.39 8.71 -7.32
CA TRP A 151 13.10 7.39 -7.91
C TRP A 151 12.52 7.49 -9.32
N GLN A 152 11.62 8.44 -9.59
CA GLN A 152 11.03 8.64 -10.92
C GLN A 152 12.12 8.98 -11.96
N LYS A 153 13.09 9.83 -11.60
CA LYS A 153 14.25 10.14 -12.45
C LYS A 153 15.10 8.90 -12.69
N ALA A 154 15.45 8.16 -11.63
CA ALA A 154 16.28 6.95 -11.71
C ALA A 154 15.61 5.84 -12.56
N SER A 155 14.29 5.70 -12.45
CA SER A 155 13.48 4.68 -13.15
C SER A 155 12.91 5.13 -14.50
N SER A 156 13.39 6.24 -15.06
CA SER A 156 12.89 6.79 -16.33
C SER A 156 13.05 5.85 -17.54
N GLY A 157 14.05 4.96 -17.50
CA GLY A 157 14.28 3.95 -18.54
C GLY A 157 13.55 2.61 -18.33
N VAL A 158 12.74 2.48 -17.26
CA VAL A 158 11.96 1.26 -16.97
C VAL A 158 10.61 1.35 -17.69
N GLU A 159 10.24 0.30 -18.41
CA GLU A 159 8.90 0.19 -19.00
C GLU A 159 7.85 -0.04 -17.91
N LYS A 160 6.74 0.69 -17.97
CA LYS A 160 5.70 0.67 -16.93
C LYS A 160 4.34 0.34 -17.53
N ILE A 161 3.70 -0.72 -17.02
CA ILE A 161 2.38 -1.17 -17.45
C ILE A 161 1.37 -0.92 -16.33
N ASP A 162 0.25 -0.25 -16.64
CA ASP A 162 -0.79 -0.03 -15.64
C ASP A 162 -1.49 -1.34 -15.28
N VAL A 163 -1.42 -1.72 -13.99
CA VAL A 163 -2.08 -2.93 -13.45
C VAL A 163 -3.29 -2.59 -12.58
N SER A 164 -3.75 -1.33 -12.58
CA SER A 164 -4.84 -0.86 -11.72
C SER A 164 -6.13 -1.66 -11.85
N SER A 165 -6.46 -2.13 -13.06
CA SER A 165 -7.62 -2.96 -13.37
C SER A 165 -7.51 -4.35 -12.76
N ALA A 166 -6.34 -5.00 -12.86
CA ALA A 166 -6.09 -6.29 -12.25
C ALA A 166 -6.30 -6.25 -10.73
N PHE A 167 -5.82 -5.18 -10.10
CA PHE A 167 -5.97 -4.96 -8.66
C PHE A 167 -7.41 -4.60 -8.23
N VAL A 168 -8.35 -4.40 -9.14
CA VAL A 168 -9.79 -4.42 -8.76
C VAL A 168 -10.19 -5.83 -8.34
N HIS A 169 -9.71 -6.85 -9.06
CA HIS A 169 -10.03 -8.25 -8.79
C HIS A 169 -9.22 -8.82 -7.63
N VAL A 170 -7.92 -8.47 -7.52
CA VAL A 170 -7.08 -8.89 -6.38
C VAL A 170 -7.70 -8.46 -5.06
N PHE A 171 -8.20 -7.22 -4.99
CA PHE A 171 -8.84 -6.71 -3.78
C PHE A 171 -10.32 -7.08 -3.65
N ALA A 172 -10.94 -7.77 -4.61
CA ALA A 172 -12.39 -7.93 -4.61
C ALA A 172 -12.89 -8.82 -3.47
N VAL A 173 -12.27 -9.99 -3.33
CA VAL A 173 -12.63 -10.98 -2.29
C VAL A 173 -11.99 -10.54 -0.98
N LYS A 174 -12.83 -10.32 0.04
CA LYS A 174 -12.40 -9.93 1.39
C LYS A 174 -12.23 -11.16 2.25
N ASP A 175 -11.17 -11.18 3.06
CA ASP A 175 -11.01 -12.17 4.11
C ASP A 175 -11.92 -11.86 5.31
N ASP A 176 -12.05 -12.83 6.24
CA ASP A 176 -12.94 -12.68 7.39
C ASP A 176 -12.59 -11.46 8.26
N SER A 177 -11.30 -11.13 8.38
CA SER A 177 -10.84 -9.99 9.16
C SER A 177 -11.23 -8.66 8.50
N GLU A 178 -11.12 -8.56 7.17
CA GLU A 178 -11.56 -7.40 6.41
C GLU A 178 -13.09 -7.24 6.44
N ILE A 179 -13.83 -8.35 6.41
CA ILE A 179 -15.29 -8.34 6.56
C ILE A 179 -15.69 -7.82 7.94
N GLU A 180 -15.01 -8.24 9.00
CA GLU A 180 -15.27 -7.73 10.36
C GLU A 180 -14.97 -6.24 10.50
N VAL A 181 -13.91 -5.74 9.86
CA VAL A 181 -13.63 -4.30 9.80
C VAL A 181 -14.78 -3.58 9.07
N CYS A 182 -15.26 -4.11 7.95
CA CYS A 182 -16.40 -3.56 7.22
C CYS A 182 -17.69 -3.53 8.06
N ARG A 183 -18.00 -4.60 8.81
CA ARG A 183 -19.15 -4.65 9.74
C ARG A 183 -19.03 -3.61 10.85
N SER A 184 -17.82 -3.45 11.41
CA SER A 184 -17.52 -2.45 12.44
C SER A 184 -17.70 -1.03 11.91
N SER A 185 -17.16 -0.74 10.71
CA SER A 185 -17.33 0.56 10.03
C SER A 185 -18.80 0.85 9.70
N ALA A 186 -19.57 -0.14 9.23
CA ALA A 186 -20.99 0.01 8.97
C ALA A 186 -21.77 0.33 10.25
N THR A 187 -21.46 -0.37 11.35
CA THR A 187 -22.06 -0.11 12.67
C THR A 187 -21.79 1.31 13.16
N ALA A 188 -20.53 1.77 13.06
CA ALA A 188 -20.16 3.14 13.39
C ALA A 188 -20.92 4.16 12.54
N THR A 189 -21.07 3.90 11.24
CA THR A 189 -21.80 4.76 10.29
C THR A 189 -23.29 4.86 10.66
N VAL A 190 -23.94 3.74 10.99
CA VAL A 190 -25.35 3.73 11.42
C VAL A 190 -25.55 4.49 12.73
N ASN A 191 -24.61 4.38 13.67
CA ASN A 191 -24.66 5.12 14.92
C ASN A 191 -24.49 6.62 14.70
N ALA A 192 -23.52 7.03 13.86
CA ALA A 192 -23.33 8.42 13.48
C ALA A 192 -24.56 9.00 12.77
N TRP A 193 -25.16 8.25 11.84
CA TRP A 193 -26.42 8.64 11.18
C TRP A 193 -27.57 8.78 12.18
N SER A 194 -27.69 7.85 13.12
CA SER A 194 -28.74 7.90 14.14
C SER A 194 -28.61 9.13 15.05
N TYR A 195 -27.38 9.57 15.33
CA TYR A 195 -27.10 10.82 16.02
C TYR A 195 -27.45 12.04 15.16
N ALA A 196 -26.92 12.10 13.93
CA ALA A 196 -27.15 13.21 13.00
C ALA A 196 -28.64 13.41 12.68
N ARG A 197 -29.39 12.31 12.49
CA ARG A 197 -30.83 12.35 12.24
C ARG A 197 -31.59 13.04 13.36
N LYS A 198 -31.22 12.82 14.64
CA LYS A 198 -31.85 13.52 15.77
C LYS A 198 -31.60 15.03 15.69
N LYS A 199 -30.36 15.43 15.36
CA LYS A 199 -30.01 16.85 15.19
C LYS A 199 -30.76 17.51 14.05
N PHE A 200 -30.99 16.81 12.95
CA PHE A 200 -31.75 17.33 11.82
C PHE A 200 -33.22 17.54 12.20
N ILE A 201 -33.84 16.55 12.87
CA ILE A 201 -35.23 16.66 13.35
C ILE A 201 -35.36 17.83 14.34
N GLU A 202 -34.47 17.94 15.33
CA GLU A 202 -34.46 19.06 16.29
C GLU A 202 -34.33 20.43 15.61
N ALA A 203 -33.54 20.53 14.55
CA ALA A 203 -33.38 21.78 13.81
C ALA A 203 -34.65 22.16 13.05
N ILE A 204 -35.35 21.18 12.45
CA ILE A 204 -36.60 21.39 11.72
C ILE A 204 -37.72 21.78 12.69
N ASP A 205 -37.92 21.01 13.75
CA ASP A 205 -39.01 21.24 14.72
C ASP A 205 -38.91 22.61 15.40
N GLN A 206 -37.69 23.13 15.57
CA GLN A 206 -37.43 24.43 16.19
C GLN A 206 -37.27 25.56 15.17
N GLU A 207 -37.52 25.29 13.89
CA GLU A 207 -37.33 26.24 12.77
C GLU A 207 -35.94 26.92 12.80
N LYS A 208 -34.92 26.18 13.23
CA LYS A 208 -33.55 26.69 13.38
C LYS A 208 -32.95 26.97 12.01
N LYS A 209 -32.53 28.22 11.79
CA LYS A 209 -31.72 28.59 10.62
C LYS A 209 -30.25 28.18 10.83
N VAL A 210 -29.89 26.97 10.36
CA VAL A 210 -28.54 26.42 10.45
C VAL A 210 -27.98 26.09 9.06
N LYS A 211 -26.67 26.31 8.85
CA LYS A 211 -25.99 25.92 7.61
C LYS A 211 -25.73 24.42 7.60
N HIS A 212 -25.89 23.75 6.46
CA HIS A 212 -25.56 22.33 6.32
C HIS A 212 -24.10 22.01 6.69
N SER A 213 -23.15 22.90 6.37
CA SER A 213 -21.74 22.72 6.75
C SER A 213 -21.51 22.76 8.25
N ARG A 214 -22.33 23.51 9.01
CA ARG A 214 -22.26 23.51 10.47
C ARG A 214 -22.78 22.19 11.03
N LEU A 215 -23.89 21.70 10.51
CA LEU A 215 -24.46 20.40 10.90
C LEU A 215 -23.52 19.23 10.58
N ALA A 216 -22.77 19.30 9.48
CA ALA A 216 -21.81 18.25 9.11
C ALA A 216 -20.57 18.19 10.01
N ASN A 217 -20.24 19.29 10.70
CA ASN A 217 -19.09 19.38 11.61
C ASN A 217 -19.43 18.98 13.06
N GLU A 218 -20.70 18.74 13.38
CA GLU A 218 -21.19 18.28 14.69
C GLU A 218 -21.22 16.75 14.77
#